data_AF-A0A3M1MCF0-F1
#
_entry.id   AF-A0A3M1MCF0-F1
#
_cell.length_a   1.000
_cell.length_b   1.000
_cell.length_c   1.000
_cell.angle_alpha   90.00
_cell.angle_beta   90.00
_cell.angle_gamma   90.00
#
_symmetry.space_group_name_H-M   'P 1'
#
loop_
_entity.id
_entity.type
_entity.pdbx_description
1 polymer ?
#
loop_
_entity_poly.entity_id
_entity_poly.type
_entity_poly.pdbx_seq_one_letter_code
_entity_poly.pdbx_strand_id
1 'polypeptide(L)' 'MDDRPQTVEEAQQAARRALQPHSETARLDAQVLLAHILQVPRTWVLIHPEARLTPQQQ' A
#
# COMPACT_ATOMS: atom_id res chain seq x y z
N MET A 1 -11.04 12.16 -13.39
CA MET A 1 -9.86 12.31 -12.54
C MET A 1 -9.40 10.91 -12.19
N ASP A 2 -8.14 10.60 -12.46
CA ASP A 2 -7.56 9.29 -12.15
C ASP A 2 -7.37 9.22 -10.63
N ASP A 3 -8.22 8.46 -9.92
CA ASP A 3 -8.27 8.39 -8.45
C ASP A 3 -7.30 7.31 -7.90
N ARG A 4 -6.22 7.04 -8.65
CA ARG A 4 -5.21 6.05 -8.29
C ARG A 4 -4.28 6.59 -7.20
N PRO A 5 -3.91 5.76 -6.22
CA PRO A 5 -3.02 6.18 -5.14
C PRO A 5 -1.67 6.65 -5.70
N GLN A 6 -1.18 7.78 -5.24
CA GLN A 6 0.08 8.39 -5.68
C GLN A 6 1.19 8.20 -4.66
N THR A 7 0.85 7.94 -3.39
CA THR A 7 1.81 7.69 -2.31
C THR A 7 1.64 6.30 -1.70
N VAL A 8 2.67 5.86 -0.97
CA VAL A 8 2.63 4.62 -0.18
C VAL A 8 1.46 4.62 0.81
N GLU A 9 1.20 5.75 1.48
CA GLU A 9 0.08 5.90 2.42
C GLU A 9 -1.28 5.70 1.72
N GLU A 10 -1.49 6.38 0.60
CA GLU A 10 -2.74 6.30 -0.17
C GLU A 10 -2.98 4.87 -0.67
N ALA A 11 -1.94 4.21 -1.18
CA ALA A 11 -2.02 2.82 -1.62
C ALA A 11 -2.28 1.87 -0.45
N GLN A 12 -1.65 2.08 0.71
CA GLN A 12 -1.89 1.26 1.89
C GLN A 12 -3.35 1.41 2.35
N GLN A 13 -3.89 2.61 2.33
CA GLN A 13 -5.26 2.87 2.74
C GLN A 13 -6.26 2.29 1.73
N ALA A 14 -6.00 2.41 0.43
CA ALA A 14 -6.81 1.79 -0.62
C ALA A 14 -6.81 0.26 -0.50
N ALA A 15 -5.64 -0.36 -0.39
CA ALA A 15 -5.48 -1.80 -0.22
C ALA A 15 -6.17 -2.29 1.06
N ARG A 16 -6.00 -1.58 2.18
CA ARG A 16 -6.69 -1.92 3.44
C ARG A 16 -8.21 -1.91 3.26
N ARG A 17 -8.78 -0.89 2.62
CA ARG A 17 -10.23 -0.82 2.37
C ARG A 17 -10.71 -1.98 1.50
N ALA A 18 -9.96 -2.32 0.46
CA ALA A 18 -10.27 -3.45 -0.42
C ALA A 18 -10.19 -4.81 0.29
N LEU A 19 -9.27 -4.97 1.23
CA LEU A 19 -9.05 -6.22 1.96
C LEU A 19 -9.96 -6.39 3.18
N GLN A 20 -10.56 -5.31 3.69
CA GLN A 20 -11.35 -5.32 4.93
C GLN A 20 -12.49 -6.37 4.96
N PRO A 21 -13.20 -6.67 3.86
CA PRO A 21 -14.22 -7.72 3.85
C PRO A 21 -13.67 -9.16 3.85
N HIS A 22 -12.37 -9.34 3.59
CA HIS A 22 -11.74 -10.63 3.30
C HIS A 22 -10.63 -11.00 4.27
N SER A 23 -10.21 -10.07 5.13
CA SER A 23 -9.10 -10.26 6.05
C SER A 23 -9.34 -9.58 7.39
N GLU A 24 -9.19 -10.35 8.47
CA GLU A 24 -9.17 -9.85 9.84
C GLU A 24 -7.91 -9.00 10.12
N THR A 25 -6.88 -9.14 9.29
CA THR A 25 -5.60 -8.42 9.37
C THR A 25 -5.37 -7.49 8.18
N ALA A 26 -6.44 -6.97 7.55
CA ALA A 26 -6.40 -6.18 6.31
C ALA A 26 -5.34 -5.06 6.28
N ARG A 27 -5.04 -4.42 7.43
CA ARG A 27 -3.97 -3.41 7.52
C ARG A 27 -2.57 -4.02 7.38
N LEU A 28 -2.30 -5.16 8.02
CA LEU A 28 -1.03 -5.88 7.94
C LEU A 28 -0.85 -6.48 6.55
N ASP A 29 -1.91 -7.06 5.99
CA ASP A 29 -1.90 -7.65 4.66
C ASP A 29 -1.60 -6.60 3.58
N ALA A 30 -2.22 -5.42 3.67
CA ALA A 30 -1.91 -4.29 2.80
C ALA A 30 -0.42 -3.92 2.85
N GLN A 31 0.18 -3.89 4.04
CA GLN A 31 1.62 -3.59 4.20
C GLN A 31 2.52 -4.67 3.58
N VAL A 32 2.16 -5.95 3.73
CA VAL A 32 2.93 -7.06 3.15
C VAL A 32 2.86 -7.03 1.62
N LEU A 33 1.67 -6.81 1.07
CA LEU A 33 1.47 -6.72 -0.39
C LEU A 33 2.21 -5.52 -0.99
N LEU A 34 2.13 -4.35 -0.36
CA LEU A 34 2.90 -3.17 -0.79
C LEU A 34 4.40 -3.40 -0.73
N ALA A 35 4.90 -3.99 0.36
CA ALA A 35 6.32 -4.32 0.48
C ALA A 35 6.77 -5.27 -0.64
N HIS A 36 5.93 -6.25 -0.98
CA HIS A 36 6.20 -7.17 -2.09
C HIS A 36 6.22 -6.47 -3.45
N ILE A 37 5.21 -5.63 -3.77
CA ILE A 37 5.16 -4.91 -5.05
C ILE A 37 6.34 -3.95 -5.21
N LEU A 38 6.68 -3.24 -4.14
CA LEU A 38 7.76 -2.26 -4.12
C LEU A 38 9.16 -2.89 -4.00
N GLN A 39 9.24 -4.21 -3.74
CA GLN A 39 10.49 -4.94 -3.52
C GLN A 39 11.35 -4.32 -2.40
N VAL A 40 10.69 -3.90 -1.32
CA VAL A 40 11.32 -3.30 -0.14
C VAL A 40 10.92 -4.05 1.13
N PRO A 41 11.67 -3.92 2.24
CA PRO A 41 11.23 -4.44 3.53
C PRO A 41 9.92 -3.80 4.00
N ARG A 42 9.08 -4.54 4.73
CA ARG A 42 7.83 -4.01 5.32
C ARG A 42 8.05 -2.76 6.19
N THR A 43 9.18 -2.71 6.89
CA THR A 43 9.55 -1.54 7.71
C THR A 43 9.73 -0.29 6.87
N TRP A 44 10.18 -0.39 5.63
CA TRP A 44 10.32 0.76 4.73
C TRP A 44 8.97 1.40 4.42
N VAL A 45 7.94 0.59 4.16
CA VAL A 45 6.54 1.03 3.92
C VAL A 45 6.00 1.83 5.10
N LEU A 46 6.37 1.46 6.33
CA LEU A 46 5.94 2.17 7.55
C LEU A 46 6.67 3.49 7.77
N ILE A 47 7.92 3.59 7.30
CA ILE A 47 8.80 4.74 7.56
C ILE A 47 8.63 5.82 6.48
N HIS A 48 8.21 5.46 5.26
CA HIS A 48 8.13 6.38 4.12
C HIS A 48 6.70 6.47 3.54
N PRO A 49 5.68 6.86 4.33
CA PRO A 49 4.31 7.01 3.85
C PRO A 49 4.17 8.01 2.69
N GLU A 50 5.03 9.03 2.65
CA GLU A 50 5.07 10.09 1.66
C GLU A 50 5.75 9.71 0.33
N ALA A 51 6.40 8.54 0.26
CA ALA A 51 7.09 8.11 -0.95
C ALA A 51 6.09 7.95 -2.11
N ARG A 52 6.45 8.49 -3.27
CA ARG A 52 5.62 8.45 -4.47
C ARG A 52 5.75 7.11 -5.18
N LEU A 53 4.62 6.61 -5.69
CA LEU A 53 4.55 5.44 -6.54
C LEU A 53 4.79 5.82 -8.00
N THR A 54 5.53 4.98 -8.74
CA THR A 54 5.58 5.10 -10.19
C THR A 54 4.26 4.64 -10.81
N PRO A 55 3.91 5.03 -12.04
CA PRO A 55 2.69 4.56 -12.70
C PRO A 55 2.53 3.04 -12.79
N GLN A 56 3.63 2.29 -12.75
CA GLN A 56 3.66 0.83 -12.73
C GLN A 56 3.37 0.23 -11.34
N GLN A 57 3.54 1.01 -10.28
CA GLN A 57 3.34 0.62 -8.88
C GLN A 57 1.94 1.00 -8.35
N GLN A 58 1.14 1.73 -9.13
CA GLN A 58 -0.24 2.11 -8.85
C GLN A 58 -1.23 1.03 -9.31
#